data_AF-A0A022QIC1-F1
#
_entry.id   AF-A0A022QIC1-F1
#
_cell.length_a   1.000
_cell.length_b   1.000
_cell.length_c   1.000
_cell.angle_alpha   90.00
_cell.angle_beta   90.00
_cell.angle_gamma   90.00
#
_symmetry.space_group_name_H-M   'P 1'
#
loop_
_entity.id
_entity.type
_entity.pdbx_description
1 polymer ?
#
loop_
_entity_poly.entity_id
_entity_poly.type
_entity_poly.pdbx_seq_one_letter_code
_entity_poly.pdbx_strand_id
1 'polypeptide(L)'
;METGEVGSVGAADTRGKHRISAQLKRLEQEFRFLEEELEQLEKMEKASAACKEMLINIETRPEPLLPVTIGPINPMWDRWFEGPQESTKCRCWIL
;
A
#
# COMPACT_ATOMS: atom_id res chain seq x y z
N MET A 1 -2.51 26.62 62.18
CA MET A 1 -3.01 27.12 60.89
C MET A 1 -1.81 27.60 60.10
N GLU A 2 -1.45 27.14 58.92
CA GLU A 2 -1.82 26.00 58.08
C GLU A 2 -0.57 25.81 57.20
N THR A 3 -0.02 24.60 57.15
CA THR A 3 0.97 24.22 56.14
C THR A 3 0.20 23.87 54.87
N GLY A 4 0.13 24.80 53.91
CA GLY A 4 -0.46 24.57 52.60
C GLY A 4 0.62 24.26 51.58
N GLU A 5 0.72 22.98 51.20
CA GLU A 5 1.57 22.49 50.12
C GLU A 5 1.23 23.16 48.78
N VAL A 6 2.20 23.86 48.18
CA VAL A 6 2.10 24.30 46.78
C VAL A 6 2.41 23.08 45.91
N GLY A 7 1.35 22.33 45.61
CA GLY A 7 1.36 21.15 44.78
C GLY A 7 1.82 21.43 43.34
N SER A 8 2.50 20.42 42.80
CA SER A 8 3.00 20.24 41.44
C SER A 8 1.98 20.55 40.32
N VAL A 9 1.80 21.82 39.94
CA VAL A 9 1.01 22.21 38.75
C VAL A 9 1.87 22.31 37.48
N GLY A 10 3.20 22.49 37.59
CA GLY A 10 4.08 22.69 36.42
C GLY A 10 4.57 21.41 35.70
N ALA A 11 4.56 20.25 36.37
CA ALA A 11 5.16 19.02 35.81
C ALA A 11 4.22 18.23 34.87
N ALA A 12 2.90 18.37 35.04
CA ALA A 12 1.92 17.68 34.20
C ALA A 12 1.76 18.35 32.82
N ASP A 13 1.89 19.67 32.76
CA ASP A 13 1.69 20.48 31.55
C ASP A 13 2.83 20.28 30.53
N THR A 14 4.08 20.18 31.00
CA THR A 14 5.24 19.92 30.13
C THR A 14 5.20 18.52 29.51
N ARG A 15 4.80 17.48 30.26
CA ARG A 15 4.67 16.11 29.74
C ARG A 15 3.59 16.00 28.66
N GLY A 16 2.46 16.68 28.87
CA GLY A 16 1.40 16.77 27.86
C GLY A 16 1.88 17.45 26.58
N LYS A 17 2.56 18.60 26.72
CA LYS A 17 3.17 19.33 25.62
C LYS A 17 4.19 18.49 24.85
N HIS A 18 5.11 17.80 25.54
CA HIS A 18 6.09 16.93 24.89
C HIS A 18 5.43 15.78 24.12
N ARG A 19 4.35 15.18 24.66
CA ARG A 19 3.59 14.14 23.97
C ARG A 19 2.96 14.67 22.69
N ILE A 20 2.32 15.83 22.75
CA ILE A 20 1.71 16.47 21.58
C ILE A 20 2.78 16.81 20.54
N SER A 21 3.91 17.39 20.96
CA SER A 21 5.03 17.70 20.06
C SER A 21 5.63 16.45 19.40
N ALA A 22 5.73 15.33 20.11
CA ALA A 22 6.21 14.08 19.55
C ALA A 22 5.25 13.51 18.50
N GLN A 23 3.94 13.56 18.78
CA GLN A 23 2.91 13.15 17.82
C GLN A 23 2.92 14.04 16.56
N LEU A 24 3.06 15.36 16.74
CA LEU A 24 3.16 16.30 15.63
C LEU A 24 4.38 16.00 14.75
N LYS A 25 5.56 15.82 15.36
CA LYS A 25 6.80 15.49 14.62
C LYS A 25 6.68 14.18 13.85
N ARG A 26 6.02 13.18 14.43
CA ARG A 26 5.75 11.90 13.75
C ARG A 26 4.86 12.11 12.53
N LEU A 27 3.75 12.85 12.69
CA LEU A 27 2.85 13.16 11.57
C LEU A 27 3.53 13.97 10.47
N GLU A 28 4.33 14.96 10.85
CA GLU A 28 5.10 15.75 9.90
C GLU A 28 6.11 14.90 9.11
N GLN A 29 6.72 13.90 9.77
CA GLN A 29 7.59 12.95 9.10
C GLN A 29 6.83 12.02 8.14
N GLU A 30 5.66 11.51 8.56
CA GLU A 30 4.80 10.69 7.69
C GLU A 30 4.34 11.48 6.47
N PHE A 31 4.01 12.75 6.64
CA PHE A 31 3.62 13.63 5.53
C PHE A 31 4.76 13.79 4.52
N ARG A 32 5.99 14.08 4.99
CA ARG A 32 7.16 14.17 4.10
C ARG A 32 7.42 12.88 3.33
N PHE A 33 7.33 11.73 3.99
CA PHE A 33 7.52 10.44 3.29
C PHE A 33 6.47 10.21 2.22
N LEU A 34 5.20 10.52 2.49
CA LEU A 34 4.13 10.41 1.50
C LEU A 34 4.33 11.36 0.32
N GLU A 35 4.79 12.60 0.56
CA GLU A 35 5.12 13.53 -0.52
C GLU A 35 6.27 13.01 -1.40
N GLU A 36 7.33 12.48 -0.80
CA GLU A 36 8.46 11.86 -1.51
C GLU A 36 8.01 10.63 -2.32
N GLU A 37 7.17 9.76 -1.75
CA GLU A 37 6.61 8.58 -2.44
C GLU A 37 5.72 8.99 -3.62
N LEU A 38 4.90 10.03 -3.47
CA LEU A 38 4.07 10.56 -4.56
C LEU A 38 4.93 11.11 -5.70
N GLU A 39 6.00 11.85 -5.40
CA GLU A 39 6.93 12.35 -6.41
C GLU A 39 7.61 11.20 -7.17
N GLN A 40 7.94 10.10 -6.49
CA GLN A 40 8.49 8.90 -7.12
C GLN A 40 7.46 8.21 -8.02
N LEU A 41 6.22 8.08 -7.56
CA LEU A 41 5.13 7.48 -8.34
C LEU A 41 4.83 8.26 -9.62
N GLU A 42 4.89 9.59 -9.58
CA GLU A 42 4.67 10.43 -10.78
C GLU A 42 5.77 10.22 -11.83
N LYS A 43 7.00 9.94 -11.39
CA LYS A 43 8.15 9.65 -12.27
C LYS A 43 8.20 8.20 -12.74
N MET A 44 7.43 7.30 -12.11
CA MET A 44 7.45 5.89 -12.42
C MET A 44 6.75 5.60 -13.76
N GLU A 45 7.30 4.66 -14.50
CA GLU A 45 6.68 4.21 -15.75
C GLU A 45 5.40 3.40 -15.50
N LYS A 46 4.61 3.23 -16.55
CA LYS A 46 3.40 2.40 -16.47
C LYS A 46 3.76 0.98 -16.08
N ALA A 47 3.01 0.38 -15.17
CA ALA A 47 3.15 -1.04 -14.81
C ALA A 47 3.13 -1.97 -16.04
N SER A 48 2.35 -1.61 -17.08
CA SER A 48 2.32 -2.38 -18.34
C SER A 48 3.66 -2.41 -19.09
N ALA A 49 4.51 -1.39 -18.94
CA ALA A 49 5.84 -1.35 -19.55
C ALA A 49 6.80 -2.27 -18.79
N ALA A 50 6.91 -2.09 -17.47
CA ALA A 50 7.69 -2.96 -16.58
C ALA A 50 7.31 -4.45 -16.72
N CYS A 51 6.01 -4.78 -16.77
CA CYS A 51 5.57 -6.16 -16.95
C CYS A 51 5.99 -6.75 -18.30
N LYS A 52 5.98 -5.96 -19.39
CA LYS A 52 6.42 -6.42 -20.71
C LYS A 52 7.93 -6.68 -20.71
N GLU A 53 8.71 -5.78 -20.13
CA GLU A 53 10.16 -5.97 -19.99
C GLU A 53 10.47 -7.23 -19.18
N MET A 54 9.78 -7.43 -18.06
CA MET A 54 9.93 -8.63 -17.23
C MET A 54 9.62 -9.91 -18.02
N LEU A 55 8.54 -9.94 -18.80
CA LEU A 55 8.19 -11.08 -19.65
C LEU A 55 9.29 -11.38 -20.67
N ILE A 56 9.79 -10.35 -21.37
CA ILE A 56 10.91 -10.50 -22.32
C ILE A 56 12.14 -11.11 -21.62
N ASN A 57 12.48 -10.64 -20.42
CA ASN A 57 13.63 -11.14 -19.67
C ASN A 57 13.45 -12.61 -19.24
N ILE A 58 12.22 -13.02 -18.88
CA ILE A 58 11.91 -14.40 -18.52
C ILE A 58 11.93 -15.32 -19.75
N GLU A 59 11.38 -14.88 -20.88
CA GLU A 59 11.29 -15.66 -22.12
C GLU A 59 12.66 -15.85 -22.80
N THR A 60 13.53 -14.86 -22.72
CA THR A 60 14.85 -14.89 -23.39
C THR A 60 15.84 -15.86 -22.77
N ARG A 61 15.71 -16.17 -21.47
CA ARG A 61 16.58 -17.13 -20.78
C ARG A 61 15.77 -18.11 -19.92
N PRO A 62 15.48 -19.32 -20.43
CA PRO A 62 14.74 -20.31 -19.67
C PRO A 62 15.53 -20.70 -18.42
N GLU A 63 14.84 -20.75 -17.29
CA GLU A 63 15.43 -21.05 -15.99
C GLU A 63 15.75 -22.56 -15.92
N PRO A 64 16.97 -22.97 -15.53
CA PRO A 64 17.40 -24.38 -15.62
C PRO A 64 16.65 -25.37 -14.71
N LEU A 65 16.00 -24.88 -13.65
CA LEU A 65 15.26 -25.69 -12.68
C LEU A 65 13.76 -25.75 -13.01
N LEU A 66 13.29 -24.85 -13.88
CA LEU A 66 11.93 -24.85 -14.38
C LEU A 66 11.84 -25.62 -15.71
N PRO A 67 10.85 -26.52 -15.87
CA PRO A 67 10.54 -27.08 -17.18
C PRO A 67 10.27 -25.94 -18.15
N VAL A 68 10.77 -26.02 -19.38
CA VAL A 68 10.40 -25.07 -20.44
C VAL A 68 8.90 -25.24 -20.67
N THR A 69 8.10 -24.33 -20.10
CA THR A 69 6.64 -24.36 -20.20
C THR A 69 6.22 -23.88 -21.59
N ILE A 70 6.42 -24.72 -22.60
CA ILE A 70 5.64 -24.67 -23.84
C ILE A 70 4.32 -25.38 -23.53
N GLY A 71 3.53 -24.77 -22.65
CA GLY A 71 2.22 -25.27 -22.26
C GLY A 71 1.14 -24.52 -23.03
N PRO A 72 0.10 -25.18 -23.54
CA PRO A 72 -1.04 -24.48 -24.12
C PRO A 72 -1.61 -23.49 -23.10
N ILE A 73 -2.09 -22.33 -23.58
CA ILE A 73 -2.81 -21.35 -22.77
C ILE A 73 -3.86 -22.11 -21.95
N ASN A 74 -3.73 -22.09 -20.63
CA ASN A 74 -4.64 -22.80 -19.75
C ASN A 74 -5.95 -21.99 -19.68
N PRO A 75 -7.06 -22.47 -20.30
CA PRO A 75 -8.31 -21.72 -20.37
C PRO A 75 -8.97 -21.52 -18.99
N MET A 76 -8.47 -22.21 -17.97
CA MET A 76 -8.92 -22.05 -16.59
C MET A 76 -8.48 -20.70 -15.99
N TRP A 77 -7.46 -20.04 -16.56
CA TRP A 77 -7.02 -18.73 -16.13
C TRP A 77 -8.04 -17.65 -16.50
N ASP A 78 -8.69 -17.79 -17.65
CA ASP A 78 -9.73 -16.87 -18.12
C ASP A 78 -10.86 -16.72 -17.08
N ARG A 79 -11.19 -17.79 -16.33
CA ARG A 79 -12.15 -17.76 -15.21
C ARG A 79 -11.78 -16.76 -14.10
N TRP A 80 -10.50 -16.52 -13.85
CA TRP A 80 -10.04 -15.61 -12.79
C TRP A 80 -9.85 -14.18 -13.28
N PHE A 81 -9.51 -14.00 -14.57
CA PHE A 81 -9.18 -12.69 -15.15
C PHE A 81 -10.32 -12.04 -15.96
N GLU A 82 -11.33 -12.79 -16.43
CA GLU A 82 -12.45 -12.24 -17.21
C GLU A 82 -13.57 -11.62 -16.35
N GLY A 83 -13.37 -11.55 -15.03
CA GLY A 83 -14.39 -11.08 -14.09
C GLY A 83 -15.62 -12.01 -14.08
N PRO A 84 -16.69 -11.64 -13.37
CA PRO A 84 -17.91 -12.45 -13.37
C PRO A 84 -18.45 -12.54 -14.80
N GLN A 85 -18.27 -13.71 -15.43
CA GLN A 85 -18.91 -14.08 -16.69
C GLN A 85 -20.40 -13.85 -16.53
N GLU A 86 -20.91 -12.79 -17.17
CA GLU A 86 -22.24 -12.24 -16.92
C GLU A 86 -23.27 -13.34 -16.70
N SER A 87 -23.59 -13.59 -15.43
CA SER A 87 -24.77 -14.36 -15.10
C SER A 87 -25.91 -13.47 -15.56
N THR A 88 -26.44 -13.74 -16.76
CA THR A 88 -27.78 -13.33 -17.24
C THR A 88 -28.42 -12.35 -16.28
N LYS A 89 -28.18 -11.03 -16.47
CA LYS A 89 -28.65 -9.92 -15.64
C LYS A 89 -29.60 -10.37 -14.53
N CYS A 90 -29.09 -10.60 -13.31
CA CYS A 90 -29.97 -10.89 -12.18
C CYS A 90 -31.00 -9.76 -12.12
N ARG A 91 -32.28 -10.08 -12.33
CA ARG A 91 -33.41 -9.14 -12.18
C ARG A 91 -33.78 -8.97 -10.70
N CYS A 92 -32.78 -8.96 -9.82
CA CYS A 92 -33.00 -8.70 -8.42
C CYS A 92 -33.17 -7.17 -8.26
N TRP A 93 -34.39 -6.76 -7.95
CA TRP A 93 -34.67 -5.41 -7.46
C TRP A 93 -34.13 -5.35 -6.05
N ILE A 94 -33.08 -4.58 -5.84
CA ILE A 94 -32.63 -4.22 -4.50
C ILE A 94 -33.71 -3.28 -3.93
N LEU A 95 -34.36 -3.73 -2.86
CA LEU A 95 -35.26 -2.93 -2.02
C LEU A 95 -34.46 -1.92 -1.21
#